data_AF-A0AB36IR35-F1
#
_entry.id   AF-A0AB36IR35-F1
#
_cell.length_a   1.000
_cell.length_b   1.000
_cell.length_c   1.000
_cell.angle_alpha   90.00
_cell.angle_beta   90.00
_cell.angle_gamma   90.00
#
_symmetry.space_group_name_H-M   'P 1'
#
loop_
_entity.id
_entity.type
_entity.pdbx_description
1 polymer ?
#
loop_
_entity_poly.entity_id
_entity_poly.type
_entity_poly.pdbx_seq_one_letter_code
_entity_poly.pdbx_strand_id
1 'polypeptide(L)'
;MKLAKIHKLSYTRYADDITFSSNRDFSKYLLKKDNNGKIELKNNLNRIIEDSGFKINKDKTRYTNIHNKQLVTGLIVNKFTNTDINYRRQTRAMVHSLITKGHFTPSLQKENTTYNENYIIGRLYHSILAKYKQIITYPNIINETRNKIKKETKEQILTIIKFGRGNKFIPLEKHQALDILRREYSPIPSDRVKELVESLYRNHKRNTDSQIKLLRTVLIYKYFINIDRPTVIPEGKTDSYYLKTAINLLSLNDEINFQKINRSLETLGLSGGTSLINDFVKDYYNNEHFASFNKIKVKSKHPIIFILDYDKGLEKCGYITELFKKNGKNKRFINIKENLYILLLNNFDDNNFLQKEKMTCSENLIKYNGENIQLDPKNHENVIFNGKSLTKSAFLDNHVIKSPDKLDFSGFIEVFDNIREIVNDYKNKIKS
;
A
#
# COMPACT_ATOMS: atom_id res chain seq x y z
N MET A 1 -37.15 -0.05 16.12
CA MET A 1 -37.56 0.04 14.69
C MET A 1 -38.93 0.68 14.49
N LYS A 2 -39.98 0.27 15.22
CA LYS A 2 -41.34 0.87 15.11
C LYS A 2 -41.34 2.40 15.32
N LEU A 3 -40.65 2.91 16.35
CA LEU A 3 -40.53 4.35 16.63
C LEU A 3 -39.93 5.14 15.45
N ALA A 4 -38.88 4.62 14.81
CA ALA A 4 -38.26 5.27 13.66
C ALA A 4 -39.23 5.37 12.47
N LYS A 5 -40.02 4.32 12.20
CA LYS A 5 -41.05 4.34 11.16
C LYS A 5 -42.13 5.40 11.43
N ILE A 6 -42.65 5.46 12.66
CA ILE A 6 -43.68 6.43 13.07
C ILE A 6 -43.21 7.86 12.82
N HIS A 7 -41.97 8.17 13.19
CA HIS A 7 -41.41 9.51 13.06
C HIS A 7 -40.65 9.77 11.75
N LYS A 8 -40.75 8.86 10.77
CA LYS A 8 -40.06 8.97 9.45
C LYS A 8 -38.55 9.22 9.60
N LEU A 9 -37.92 8.49 10.52
CA LEU A 9 -36.49 8.53 10.79
C LEU A 9 -35.78 7.36 10.11
N SER A 10 -34.59 7.63 9.61
CA SER A 10 -33.60 6.60 9.32
C SER A 10 -32.97 6.12 10.61
N TYR A 11 -32.76 4.81 10.71
CA TYR A 11 -32.21 4.15 11.89
C TYR A 11 -31.04 3.25 11.48
N THR A 12 -29.93 3.37 12.18
CA THR A 12 -28.78 2.47 12.08
C THR A 12 -28.36 2.02 13.46
N ARG A 13 -27.93 0.76 13.59
CA ARG A 13 -27.43 0.18 14.84
C ARG A 13 -26.18 -0.63 14.57
N TYR A 14 -25.17 -0.43 15.42
CA TYR A 14 -23.95 -1.21 15.46
C TYR A 14 -23.69 -1.61 16.91
N ALA A 15 -23.92 -2.88 17.26
CA ALA A 15 -23.94 -3.35 18.66
C ALA A 15 -24.88 -2.51 19.55
N ASP A 16 -24.35 -1.79 20.54
CA ASP A 16 -25.04 -0.89 21.45
C ASP A 16 -25.19 0.55 20.90
N ASP A 17 -24.37 0.93 19.91
CA ASP A 17 -24.48 2.24 19.27
C ASP A 17 -25.72 2.31 18.37
N ILE A 18 -26.64 3.20 18.72
CA ILE A 18 -27.86 3.48 17.96
C ILE A 18 -27.80 4.92 17.42
N THR A 19 -28.06 5.08 16.11
CA THR A 19 -28.14 6.39 15.46
C THR A 19 -29.49 6.56 14.76
N PHE A 20 -30.12 7.70 15.02
CA PHE A 20 -31.30 8.17 14.29
C PHE A 20 -30.92 9.37 13.43
N SER A 21 -31.42 9.43 12.20
CA SER A 21 -31.21 10.57 11.30
C SER A 21 -32.48 10.88 10.49
N SER A 22 -32.60 12.14 10.05
CA SER A 22 -33.69 12.57 9.17
C SER A 22 -33.27 13.82 8.40
N ASN A 23 -33.88 14.03 7.23
CA ASN A 23 -33.78 15.29 6.49
C ASN A 23 -34.77 16.34 7.00
N ARG A 24 -35.60 16.00 7.98
CA ARG A 24 -36.55 16.90 8.64
C ARG A 24 -36.11 17.10 10.08
N ASP A 25 -36.42 18.25 10.66
CA ASP A 25 -36.19 18.48 12.08
C ASP A 25 -37.07 17.53 12.90
N PHE A 26 -36.40 16.62 13.63
CA PHE A 26 -37.06 15.67 14.53
C PHE A 26 -36.87 16.02 16.01
N SER A 27 -36.20 17.14 16.31
CA SER A 27 -35.85 17.54 17.67
C SER A 27 -37.10 17.67 18.53
N LYS A 28 -38.17 18.28 18.00
CA LYS A 28 -39.45 18.44 18.72
C LYS A 28 -40.14 17.13 19.09
N TYR A 29 -39.88 16.02 18.39
CA TYR A 29 -40.55 14.74 18.61
C TYR A 29 -39.79 13.80 19.52
N LEU A 30 -38.46 13.83 19.48
CA LEU A 30 -37.61 12.91 20.25
C LEU A 30 -36.82 13.57 21.37
N LEU A 31 -36.70 14.90 21.36
CA LEU A 31 -35.82 15.63 22.27
C LEU A 31 -36.60 16.63 23.12
N LYS A 32 -36.13 16.85 24.34
CA LYS A 32 -36.52 17.93 25.24
C LYS A 32 -35.26 18.65 25.72
N LYS A 33 -35.39 19.87 26.23
CA LYS A 33 -34.29 20.53 26.96
C LYS A 33 -34.53 20.32 28.45
N ASP A 34 -33.46 20.07 29.21
CA ASP A 34 -33.51 20.14 30.66
C ASP A 34 -33.46 21.61 31.15
N ASN A 35 -33.53 21.80 32.46
CA ASN A 35 -33.53 23.13 33.09
C ASN A 35 -32.25 23.94 32.80
N ASN A 36 -31.16 23.27 32.38
CA ASN A 36 -29.89 23.87 32.04
C ASN A 36 -29.73 24.05 30.52
N GLY A 37 -30.78 23.80 29.73
CA GLY A 37 -30.78 23.91 28.27
C GLY A 37 -30.10 22.75 27.55
N LYS A 38 -29.66 21.70 28.25
CA LYS A 38 -29.05 20.50 27.66
C LYS A 38 -30.13 19.63 27.03
N ILE A 39 -29.79 19.03 25.90
CA ILE A 39 -30.71 18.19 25.15
C ILE A 39 -30.80 16.81 25.80
N GLU A 40 -32.02 16.40 26.15
CA GLU A 40 -32.37 15.07 26.64
C GLU A 40 -33.36 14.38 25.70
N LEU A 41 -33.41 13.05 25.74
CA LEU A 41 -34.43 12.27 25.04
C LEU A 41 -35.79 12.42 25.75
N LYS A 42 -36.87 12.50 24.97
CA LYS A 42 -38.24 12.44 25.50
C LYS A 42 -38.53 11.05 26.09
N ASN A 43 -39.40 11.03 27.09
CA ASN A 43 -39.67 9.85 27.93
C ASN A 43 -40.05 8.59 27.12
N ASN A 44 -40.70 8.74 25.97
CA ASN A 44 -41.12 7.60 25.14
C ASN A 44 -39.94 6.74 24.66
N LEU A 45 -38.81 7.35 24.27
CA LEU A 45 -37.64 6.58 23.84
C LEU A 45 -36.89 5.98 25.04
N ASN A 46 -36.78 6.73 26.14
CA ASN A 46 -36.16 6.23 27.38
C ASN A 46 -36.88 4.98 27.89
N ARG A 47 -38.22 5.04 27.98
CA ARG A 47 -39.04 3.93 28.44
C ARG A 47 -38.88 2.70 27.57
N ILE A 48 -38.86 2.84 26.24
CA ILE A 48 -38.63 1.71 25.32
C ILE A 48 -37.27 1.04 25.59
N ILE A 49 -36.23 1.81 25.88
CA ILE A 49 -34.88 1.29 26.13
C ILE A 49 -34.81 0.62 27.51
N GLU A 50 -35.44 1.22 28.53
CA GLU A 50 -35.54 0.69 29.89
C GLU A 50 -36.38 -0.59 29.96
N ASP A 51 -37.53 -0.63 29.29
CA ASP A 51 -38.39 -1.81 29.15
C ASP A 51 -37.67 -2.96 28.43
N SER A 52 -36.65 -2.64 27.63
CA SER A 52 -35.79 -3.63 26.97
C SER A 52 -34.62 -4.11 27.86
N GLY A 53 -34.54 -3.66 29.12
CA GLY A 53 -33.49 -4.03 30.07
C GLY A 53 -32.18 -3.23 29.95
N PHE A 54 -32.19 -2.09 29.25
CA PHE A 54 -30.99 -1.27 29.04
C PHE A 54 -31.11 0.11 29.66
N LYS A 55 -29.97 0.71 30.03
CA LYS A 55 -29.88 2.10 30.50
C LYS A 55 -29.13 2.96 29.49
N ILE A 56 -29.65 4.15 29.22
CA ILE A 56 -29.00 5.11 28.31
C ILE A 56 -27.80 5.77 28.99
N ASN A 57 -26.66 5.76 28.30
CA ASN A 57 -25.51 6.55 28.71
C ASN A 57 -25.69 8.02 28.29
N LYS A 58 -26.05 8.88 29.26
CA LYS A 58 -26.32 10.31 29.02
C LYS A 58 -25.10 11.07 28.48
N ASP A 59 -23.88 10.66 28.84
CA ASP A 59 -22.65 11.32 28.41
C ASP A 59 -22.29 11.01 26.95
N LYS A 60 -22.69 9.82 26.47
CA LYS A 60 -22.53 9.41 25.05
C LYS A 60 -23.71 9.85 24.16
N THR A 61 -24.83 10.24 24.77
CA THR A 61 -26.03 10.69 24.06
C THR A 61 -25.82 12.10 23.53
N ARG A 62 -26.01 12.28 22.23
CA ARG A 62 -25.78 13.58 21.55
C ARG A 62 -26.79 13.83 20.45
N TYR A 63 -27.07 15.11 20.23
CA TYR A 63 -27.81 15.61 19.08
C TYR A 63 -26.92 16.56 18.28
N THR A 64 -27.00 16.49 16.96
CA THR A 64 -26.24 17.35 16.05
C THR A 64 -27.10 17.68 14.83
N ASN A 65 -27.07 18.95 14.42
CA ASN A 65 -27.69 19.39 13.17
C ASN A 65 -26.69 19.31 12.01
N ILE A 66 -27.11 19.73 10.81
CA ILE A 66 -26.31 19.71 9.58
C ILE A 66 -25.13 20.69 9.61
N HIS A 67 -25.25 21.78 10.38
CA HIS A 67 -24.21 22.81 10.51
C HIS A 67 -23.06 22.37 11.43
N ASN A 68 -23.32 21.41 12.32
CA ASN A 68 -22.37 20.86 13.26
C ASN A 68 -21.78 19.54 12.78
N LYS A 69 -20.63 19.17 13.33
CA LYS A 69 -19.96 17.91 13.01
C LYS A 69 -20.81 16.71 13.42
N GLN A 70 -21.16 15.88 12.45
CA GLN A 70 -21.95 14.67 12.63
C GLN A 70 -21.04 13.46 12.70
N LEU A 71 -20.92 12.87 13.89
CA LEU A 71 -20.09 11.69 14.15
C LEU A 71 -21.00 10.46 14.34
N VAL A 72 -20.77 9.41 13.55
CA VAL A 72 -21.42 8.10 13.68
C VAL A 72 -20.34 7.03 13.77
N THR A 73 -20.34 6.24 14.84
CA THR A 73 -19.35 5.16 15.10
C THR A 73 -17.89 5.59 14.83
N GLY A 74 -17.52 6.83 15.22
CA GLY A 74 -16.16 7.38 15.03
C GLY A 74 -15.87 8.00 13.66
N LEU A 75 -16.82 8.01 12.73
CA LEU A 75 -16.69 8.61 11.39
C LEU A 75 -17.53 9.87 11.26
N ILE A 76 -16.96 10.89 10.60
CA ILE A 76 -17.67 12.10 10.19
C ILE A 76 -18.53 11.77 8.98
N VAL A 77 -19.82 12.11 9.00
CA VAL A 77 -20.78 11.75 7.94
C VAL A 77 -21.51 12.93 7.28
N ASN A 78 -21.15 14.19 7.61
CA ASN A 78 -21.86 15.40 7.16
C ASN A 78 -22.15 15.47 5.65
N LYS A 79 -21.11 15.30 4.82
CA LYS A 79 -21.20 15.35 3.36
C LYS A 79 -20.71 14.06 2.74
N PHE A 80 -19.55 13.59 3.23
CA PHE A 80 -18.95 12.32 2.87
C PHE A 80 -18.31 11.71 4.10
N THR A 81 -18.15 10.39 4.08
CA THR A 81 -17.52 9.67 5.19
C THR A 81 -16.05 10.08 5.29
N ASN A 82 -15.60 10.39 6.49
CA ASN A 82 -14.21 10.75 6.76
C ASN A 82 -13.83 10.44 8.20
N THR A 83 -12.55 10.30 8.48
CA THR A 83 -12.05 10.22 9.86
C THR A 83 -12.00 11.59 10.53
N ASP A 84 -12.11 11.58 11.85
CA ASP A 84 -11.96 12.75 12.71
C ASP A 84 -10.67 13.54 12.42
N ILE A 85 -10.72 14.87 12.56
CA ILE A 85 -9.51 15.71 12.45
C ILE A 85 -8.49 15.39 13.55
N ASN A 86 -8.94 15.11 14.77
CA ASN A 86 -8.06 14.75 15.89
C ASN A 86 -7.37 13.41 15.63
N TYR A 87 -8.10 12.44 15.09
CA TYR A 87 -7.54 11.17 14.65
C TYR A 87 -6.42 11.37 13.63
N ARG A 88 -6.66 12.20 12.59
CA ARG A 88 -5.66 12.52 11.56
C ARG A 88 -4.47 13.31 12.10
N ARG A 89 -4.69 14.25 13.03
CA ARG A 89 -3.62 15.02 13.69
C ARG A 89 -2.71 14.12 14.53
N GLN A 90 -3.30 13.25 15.36
CA GLN A 90 -2.55 12.26 16.13
C GLN A 90 -1.74 11.33 15.22
N THR A 91 -2.36 10.80 14.17
CA THR A 91 -1.65 9.95 13.19
C THR A 91 -0.48 10.71 12.56
N ARG A 92 -0.67 11.97 12.16
CA ARG A 92 0.42 12.80 11.61
C ARG A 92 1.54 13.03 12.62
N ALA A 93 1.22 13.29 13.89
CA ALA A 93 2.21 13.47 14.95
C ALA A 93 3.02 12.17 15.18
N MET A 94 2.36 11.01 15.16
CA MET A 94 3.04 9.71 15.25
C MET A 94 3.96 9.46 14.05
N VAL A 95 3.51 9.74 12.82
CA VAL A 95 4.37 9.66 11.63
C VAL A 95 5.58 10.57 11.77
N HIS A 96 5.37 11.82 12.20
CA HIS A 96 6.46 12.77 12.40
C HIS A 96 7.47 12.27 13.44
N SER A 97 7.01 11.80 14.60
CA SER A 97 7.88 11.22 15.63
C SER A 97 8.67 10.03 15.09
N LEU A 98 8.00 9.10 14.39
CA LEU A 98 8.64 7.92 13.81
C LEU A 98 9.80 8.31 12.87
N ILE A 99 9.54 9.18 11.89
CA ILE A 99 10.55 9.49 10.86
C ILE A 99 11.65 10.44 11.35
N THR A 100 11.46 11.10 12.49
CA THR A 100 12.46 12.02 13.07
C THR A 100 13.25 11.41 14.21
N LYS A 101 12.64 10.54 15.02
CA LYS A 101 13.22 9.96 16.25
C LYS A 101 13.39 8.44 16.21
N GLY A 102 12.78 7.77 15.24
CA GLY A 102 12.80 6.31 15.10
C GLY A 102 11.70 5.57 15.86
N HIS A 103 10.92 6.29 16.69
CA HIS A 103 9.83 5.73 17.49
C HIS A 103 8.67 6.72 17.66
N PHE A 104 7.54 6.24 18.14
CA PHE A 104 6.37 7.07 18.46
C PHE A 104 5.58 6.47 19.62
N THR A 105 4.73 7.28 20.23
CA THR A 105 3.85 6.85 21.32
C THR A 105 2.42 7.29 21.00
N PRO A 106 1.44 6.38 20.92
CA PRO A 106 0.04 6.75 20.80
C PRO A 106 -0.48 7.46 22.05
N SER A 107 -1.46 8.36 21.86
CA SER A 107 -2.12 9.03 22.99
C SER A 107 -2.99 8.10 23.84
N LEU A 108 -3.53 7.03 23.24
CA LEU A 108 -4.27 5.98 23.93
C LEU A 108 -3.44 4.70 23.86
N GLN A 109 -2.82 4.35 24.97
CA GLN A 109 -2.05 3.13 25.11
C GLN A 109 -2.92 2.06 25.76
N LYS A 110 -2.77 0.82 25.29
CA LYS A 110 -3.25 -0.36 25.99
C LYS A 110 -2.06 -0.97 26.72
N GLU A 111 -2.27 -1.40 27.96
CA GLU A 111 -1.26 -2.13 28.72
C GLU A 111 -0.73 -3.32 27.89
N ASN A 112 0.56 -3.60 28.03
CA ASN A 112 1.27 -4.68 27.34
C ASN A 112 1.20 -4.66 25.80
N THR A 113 0.95 -3.49 25.18
CA THR A 113 0.90 -3.37 23.72
C THR A 113 2.14 -2.64 23.18
N THR A 114 2.94 -3.33 22.37
CA THR A 114 4.02 -2.70 21.61
C THR A 114 3.48 -2.05 20.34
N TYR A 115 3.84 -0.79 20.10
CA TYR A 115 3.42 -0.05 18.91
C TYR A 115 4.56 0.07 17.91
N ASN A 116 4.38 -0.50 16.72
CA ASN A 116 5.30 -0.39 15.59
C ASN A 116 4.64 0.32 14.41
N GLU A 117 5.35 0.47 13.29
CA GLU A 117 4.89 1.17 12.10
C GLU A 117 3.56 0.62 11.56
N ASN A 118 3.30 -0.68 11.76
CA ASN A 118 2.05 -1.30 11.31
C ASN A 118 0.82 -0.68 11.99
N TYR A 119 0.95 -0.19 13.23
CA TYR A 119 -0.12 0.55 13.89
C TYR A 119 -0.46 1.84 13.15
N ILE A 120 0.56 2.63 12.76
CA ILE A 120 0.36 3.86 11.97
C ILE A 120 -0.19 3.53 10.59
N ILE A 121 0.36 2.52 9.92
CA ILE A 121 -0.10 2.04 8.61
C ILE A 121 -1.59 1.68 8.67
N GLY A 122 -2.02 0.91 9.68
CA GLY A 122 -3.42 0.56 9.90
C GLY A 122 -4.29 1.80 10.10
N ARG A 123 -3.80 2.79 10.86
CA ARG A 123 -4.54 4.04 11.06
C ARG A 123 -4.72 4.85 9.79
N LEU A 124 -3.69 4.90 8.94
CA LEU A 124 -3.72 5.59 7.65
C LEU A 124 -4.62 4.86 6.66
N TYR A 125 -4.54 3.54 6.57
CA TYR A 125 -5.48 2.75 5.77
C TYR A 125 -6.92 2.97 6.21
N HIS A 126 -7.20 3.00 7.52
CA HIS A 126 -8.54 3.32 8.00
C HIS A 126 -9.01 4.72 7.52
N SER A 127 -8.15 5.74 7.59
CA SER A 127 -8.47 7.08 7.10
C SER A 127 -8.74 7.13 5.60
N ILE A 128 -7.90 6.45 4.81
CA ILE A 128 -8.06 6.37 3.36
C ILE A 128 -9.33 5.60 3.01
N LEU A 129 -9.56 4.44 3.62
CA LEU A 129 -10.77 3.65 3.39
C LEU A 129 -12.02 4.43 3.77
N ALA A 130 -12.05 5.12 4.92
CA ALA A 130 -13.19 5.95 5.30
C ALA A 130 -13.50 7.02 4.25
N LYS A 131 -12.48 7.59 3.62
CA LYS A 131 -12.60 8.68 2.64
C LYS A 131 -12.96 8.22 1.22
N TYR A 132 -12.54 7.03 0.82
CA TYR A 132 -12.61 6.56 -0.58
C TYR A 132 -13.47 5.30 -0.78
N LYS A 133 -13.74 4.52 0.27
CA LYS A 133 -14.60 3.35 0.15
C LYS A 133 -16.04 3.80 -0.02
N GLN A 134 -16.64 3.43 -1.16
CA GLN A 134 -18.06 3.61 -1.37
C GLN A 134 -18.84 2.73 -0.40
N ILE A 135 -19.82 3.31 0.30
CA ILE A 135 -20.75 2.58 1.15
C ILE A 135 -21.94 2.19 0.28
N ILE A 136 -22.05 0.90 -0.01
CA ILE A 136 -23.23 0.35 -0.69
C ILE A 136 -24.35 0.26 0.34
N THR A 137 -25.34 1.14 0.26
CA THR A 137 -26.46 1.21 1.22
C THR A 137 -27.72 0.49 0.73
N TYR A 138 -27.71 -0.11 -0.46
CA TYR A 138 -28.89 -0.74 -1.04
C TYR A 138 -29.14 -2.14 -0.43
N PRO A 139 -30.27 -2.34 0.27
CA PRO A 139 -30.55 -3.58 1.01
C PRO A 139 -30.78 -4.78 0.09
N ASN A 140 -31.29 -4.57 -1.12
CA ASN A 140 -31.71 -5.64 -2.05
C ASN A 140 -30.61 -6.10 -3.02
N ILE A 141 -29.39 -5.59 -2.90
CA ILE A 141 -28.28 -6.05 -3.77
C ILE A 141 -27.91 -7.49 -3.44
N ILE A 142 -27.90 -8.35 -4.47
CA ILE A 142 -27.48 -9.75 -4.41
C ILE A 142 -26.00 -9.83 -3.97
N ASN A 143 -25.67 -10.86 -3.19
CA ASN A 143 -24.34 -11.04 -2.59
C ASN A 143 -23.20 -11.06 -3.62
N GLU A 144 -23.41 -11.64 -4.80
CA GLU A 144 -22.41 -11.69 -5.87
C GLU A 144 -22.03 -10.27 -6.36
N THR A 145 -23.05 -9.46 -6.69
CA THR A 145 -22.89 -8.05 -7.06
C THR A 145 -22.20 -7.26 -5.94
N ARG A 146 -22.58 -7.49 -4.68
CA ARG A 146 -21.94 -6.85 -3.51
C ARG A 146 -20.46 -7.21 -3.42
N ASN A 147 -20.09 -8.47 -3.69
CA ASN A 147 -18.70 -8.93 -3.66
C ASN A 147 -17.88 -8.35 -4.83
N LYS A 148 -18.47 -8.28 -6.03
CA LYS A 148 -17.85 -7.64 -7.19
C LYS A 148 -17.54 -6.17 -6.93
N ILE A 149 -18.50 -5.40 -6.43
CA ILE A 149 -18.30 -3.97 -6.10
C ILE A 149 -17.25 -3.81 -5.01
N LYS A 150 -17.25 -4.66 -3.96
CA LYS A 150 -16.20 -4.63 -2.92
C LYS A 150 -14.81 -4.87 -3.50
N LYS A 151 -14.67 -5.83 -4.42
CA LYS A 151 -13.40 -6.13 -5.11
C LYS A 151 -12.95 -4.95 -5.96
N GLU A 152 -13.82 -4.41 -6.80
CA GLU A 152 -13.54 -3.25 -7.66
C GLU A 152 -13.16 -2.01 -6.84
N THR A 153 -13.91 -1.71 -5.77
CA THR A 153 -13.61 -0.60 -4.85
C THR A 153 -12.22 -0.78 -4.22
N LYS A 154 -11.89 -2.01 -3.80
CA LYS A 154 -10.56 -2.31 -3.23
C LYS A 154 -9.45 -2.08 -4.25
N GLU A 155 -9.61 -2.58 -5.47
CA GLU A 155 -8.62 -2.40 -6.54
C GLU A 155 -8.47 -0.92 -6.92
N GLN A 156 -9.55 -0.16 -6.98
CA GLN A 156 -9.50 1.28 -7.22
C GLN A 156 -8.76 2.04 -6.12
N ILE A 157 -9.04 1.72 -4.85
CA ILE A 157 -8.32 2.33 -3.72
C ILE A 157 -6.84 1.98 -3.80
N LEU A 158 -6.50 0.73 -4.16
CA LEU A 158 -5.12 0.35 -4.40
C LEU A 158 -4.50 1.18 -5.53
N THR A 159 -5.18 1.36 -6.67
CA THR A 159 -4.69 2.21 -7.77
C THR A 159 -4.48 3.66 -7.34
N ILE A 160 -5.37 4.22 -6.53
CA ILE A 160 -5.24 5.58 -5.98
C ILE A 160 -4.03 5.69 -5.04
N ILE A 161 -3.78 4.65 -4.24
CA ILE A 161 -2.67 4.57 -3.29
C ILE A 161 -1.34 4.31 -4.01
N LYS A 162 -1.34 3.50 -5.09
CA LYS A 162 -0.15 3.12 -5.86
C LYS A 162 0.48 4.34 -6.55
N PHE A 163 1.80 4.41 -6.49
CA PHE A 163 2.55 5.35 -7.31
C PHE A 163 2.56 4.90 -8.78
N GLY A 164 2.41 5.83 -9.71
CA GLY A 164 2.53 5.56 -11.14
C GLY A 164 2.61 6.87 -11.91
N ARG A 165 3.64 7.05 -12.75
CA ARG A 165 3.82 8.27 -13.57
C ARG A 165 2.70 8.48 -14.59
N GLY A 166 2.04 7.40 -15.01
CA GLY A 166 0.85 7.40 -15.87
C GLY A 166 -0.48 7.45 -15.10
N ASN A 167 -0.47 7.45 -13.77
CA ASN A 167 -1.71 7.52 -12.99
C ASN A 167 -2.25 8.95 -13.07
N LYS A 168 -2.96 9.27 -14.16
CA LYS A 168 -4.02 10.26 -14.08
C LYS A 168 -4.89 9.84 -12.90
N PHE A 169 -5.04 10.70 -11.91
CA PHE A 169 -6.11 10.54 -10.94
C PHE A 169 -7.39 10.47 -11.76
N ILE A 170 -7.92 9.27 -11.97
CA ILE A 170 -9.26 9.06 -12.47
C ILE A 170 -10.09 9.04 -11.19
N PRO A 171 -10.64 10.18 -10.72
CA PRO A 171 -11.67 10.10 -9.70
C PRO A 171 -12.71 9.14 -10.23
N LEU A 172 -13.10 8.16 -9.42
CA LEU A 172 -14.25 7.27 -9.60
C LEU A 172 -15.21 7.84 -10.63
N GLU A 173 -15.04 7.48 -11.90
CA GLU A 173 -15.94 7.99 -12.91
C GLU A 173 -17.27 7.30 -12.64
N LYS A 174 -18.25 8.14 -12.26
CA LYS A 174 -19.70 8.11 -12.45
C LYS A 174 -20.36 6.77 -12.81
N HIS A 175 -19.79 5.99 -13.72
CA HIS A 175 -20.44 4.91 -14.44
C HIS A 175 -20.75 3.65 -13.63
N GLN A 176 -19.90 3.20 -12.70
CA GLN A 176 -20.16 1.88 -12.09
C GLN A 176 -21.30 1.85 -11.06
N ALA A 177 -21.51 2.92 -10.29
CA ALA A 177 -22.61 3.01 -9.35
C ALA A 177 -23.92 3.43 -10.04
N LEU A 178 -23.86 4.36 -11.00
CA LEU A 178 -25.04 4.83 -11.73
C LEU A 178 -25.55 3.84 -12.75
N ASP A 179 -24.70 3.09 -13.46
CA ASP A 179 -25.16 2.13 -14.46
C ASP A 179 -25.81 0.91 -13.81
N ILE A 180 -25.34 0.48 -12.62
CA ILE A 180 -26.01 -0.54 -11.80
C ILE A 180 -27.36 -0.03 -11.29
N LEU A 181 -27.45 1.23 -10.85
CA LEU A 181 -28.70 1.81 -10.34
C LEU A 181 -29.72 2.15 -11.44
N ARG A 182 -29.25 2.58 -12.62
CA ARG A 182 -30.09 2.86 -13.80
C ARG A 182 -30.65 1.59 -14.43
N ARG A 183 -29.93 0.46 -14.34
CA ARG A 183 -30.37 -0.81 -14.92
C ARG A 183 -31.44 -1.52 -14.07
N GLU A 184 -31.53 -1.21 -12.78
CA GLU A 184 -32.45 -1.89 -11.85
C GLU A 184 -33.62 -1.03 -11.38
N TYR A 185 -33.53 0.31 -11.40
CA TYR A 185 -34.59 1.15 -10.87
C TYR A 185 -34.81 2.41 -11.71
N SER A 186 -35.82 2.34 -12.58
CA SER A 186 -36.46 3.49 -13.19
C SER A 186 -37.74 3.86 -12.42
N PRO A 187 -37.99 5.15 -12.09
CA PRO A 187 -37.10 6.30 -12.23
C PRO A 187 -36.57 6.83 -10.88
N ILE A 188 -35.28 7.18 -10.85
CA ILE A 188 -34.70 8.11 -9.87
C ILE A 188 -34.74 9.52 -10.50
N PRO A 189 -35.20 10.57 -9.79
CA PRO A 189 -35.23 11.92 -10.33
C PRO A 189 -33.85 12.41 -10.81
N SER A 190 -33.80 13.00 -12.00
CA SER A 190 -32.59 13.51 -12.67
C SER A 190 -31.77 14.45 -11.79
N ASP A 191 -32.44 15.24 -10.96
CA ASP A 191 -31.82 16.33 -10.20
C ASP A 191 -31.05 15.79 -8.98
N ARG A 192 -31.56 14.71 -8.37
CA ARG A 192 -30.88 13.94 -7.32
C ARG A 192 -29.64 13.23 -7.85
N VAL A 193 -29.71 12.72 -9.08
CA VAL A 193 -28.56 12.12 -9.76
C VAL A 193 -27.50 13.17 -10.02
N LYS A 194 -27.89 14.38 -10.45
CA LYS A 194 -26.97 15.49 -10.72
C LYS A 194 -26.27 16.01 -9.44
N GLU A 195 -26.99 16.24 -8.34
CA GLU A 195 -26.40 16.61 -7.05
C GLU A 195 -25.45 15.53 -6.50
N LEU A 196 -25.85 14.26 -6.58
CA LEU A 196 -25.03 13.14 -6.13
C LEU A 196 -23.75 13.06 -6.96
N VAL A 197 -23.86 13.21 -8.27
CA VAL A 197 -22.75 13.28 -9.21
C VAL A 197 -21.80 14.42 -8.89
N GLU A 198 -22.29 15.64 -8.72
CA GLU A 198 -21.45 16.81 -8.45
C GLU A 198 -20.73 16.68 -7.09
N SER A 199 -21.34 16.01 -6.11
CA SER A 199 -20.69 15.68 -4.84
C SER A 199 -19.56 14.65 -4.96
N LEU A 200 -19.63 13.78 -5.98
CA LEU A 200 -18.64 12.73 -6.27
C LEU A 200 -17.48 13.26 -7.13
N TYR A 201 -17.73 14.26 -7.98
CA TYR A 201 -16.69 14.97 -8.73
C TYR A 201 -15.94 15.95 -7.83
N ARG A 202 -14.96 15.41 -7.10
CA ARG A 202 -13.92 16.25 -6.51
C ARG A 202 -13.13 16.93 -7.63
N ASN A 203 -13.30 18.24 -7.80
CA ASN A 203 -12.23 19.08 -8.34
C ASN A 203 -11.08 19.05 -7.33
N HIS A 204 -10.23 18.03 -7.41
CA HIS A 204 -8.95 18.01 -6.71
C HIS A 204 -7.87 18.29 -7.74
N LYS A 205 -7.30 19.50 -7.64
CA LYS A 205 -5.98 19.84 -8.18
C LYS A 205 -5.02 18.68 -7.89
N ARG A 206 -4.09 18.47 -8.83
CA ARG A 206 -3.05 17.43 -9.00
C ARG A 206 -2.20 16.99 -7.77
N ASN A 207 -2.57 17.33 -6.54
CA ASN A 207 -1.82 17.04 -5.32
C ASN A 207 -2.27 15.73 -4.66
N THR A 208 -1.32 14.85 -4.37
CA THR A 208 -1.52 13.63 -3.58
C THR A 208 -2.26 13.91 -2.27
N ASP A 209 -3.24 13.08 -1.95
CA ASP A 209 -3.93 13.14 -0.65
C ASP A 209 -2.92 13.05 0.50
N SER A 210 -3.07 13.94 1.49
CA SER A 210 -2.14 14.01 2.64
C SER A 210 -1.98 12.69 3.40
N GLN A 211 -3.03 11.87 3.52
CA GLN A 211 -2.97 10.56 4.19
C GLN A 211 -2.23 9.55 3.33
N ILE A 212 -2.40 9.59 2.00
CA ILE A 212 -1.65 8.74 1.07
C ILE A 212 -0.16 9.11 1.08
N LYS A 213 0.17 10.41 1.08
CA LYS A 213 1.56 10.86 1.22
C LYS A 213 2.17 10.37 2.54
N LEU A 214 1.44 10.48 3.65
CA LEU A 214 1.89 9.94 4.95
C LEU A 214 2.06 8.41 4.91
N LEU A 215 1.14 7.67 4.27
CA LEU A 215 1.24 6.23 4.13
C LEU A 215 2.52 5.84 3.38
N ARG A 216 2.77 6.43 2.21
CA ARG A 216 3.99 6.20 1.43
C ARG A 216 5.24 6.55 2.22
N THR A 217 5.21 7.64 2.99
CA THR A 217 6.34 8.02 3.87
C THR A 217 6.63 6.95 4.92
N VAL A 218 5.60 6.41 5.59
CA VAL A 218 5.77 5.35 6.60
C VAL A 218 6.22 4.03 5.95
N LEU A 219 5.73 3.71 4.75
CA LEU A 219 6.17 2.53 4.02
C LEU A 219 7.62 2.63 3.59
N ILE A 220 8.07 3.81 3.13
CA ILE A 220 9.49 4.07 2.84
C ILE A 220 10.31 3.90 4.11
N TYR A 221 9.88 4.52 5.21
CA TYR A 221 10.56 4.35 6.50
C TYR A 221 10.67 2.86 6.87
N LYS A 222 9.57 2.11 6.82
CA LYS A 222 9.53 0.69 7.21
C LYS A 222 10.43 -0.20 6.35
N TYR A 223 10.37 -0.07 5.02
CA TYR A 223 11.02 -1.03 4.11
C TYR A 223 12.42 -0.60 3.65
N PHE A 224 12.77 0.67 3.79
CA PHE A 224 14.02 1.21 3.26
C PHE A 224 14.90 1.83 4.35
N ILE A 225 14.36 2.19 5.52
CA ILE A 225 15.11 2.91 6.57
C ILE A 225 15.22 2.11 7.86
N ASN A 226 14.10 1.65 8.41
CA ASN A 226 14.07 0.81 9.60
C ASN A 226 14.20 -0.67 9.24
N ILE A 227 15.31 -0.99 8.56
CA ILE A 227 15.69 -2.37 8.25
C ILE A 227 16.74 -2.83 9.27
N ASP A 228 16.65 -4.10 9.68
CA ASP A 228 17.48 -4.70 10.74
C ASP A 228 18.75 -5.35 10.20
N ARG A 229 18.86 -5.51 8.88
CA ARG A 229 19.99 -6.11 8.17
C ARG A 229 20.03 -5.67 6.70
N PRO A 230 21.15 -5.86 5.97
CA PRO A 230 21.21 -5.62 4.53
C PRO A 230 20.03 -6.29 3.83
N THR A 231 19.27 -5.52 3.07
CA THR A 231 18.04 -6.01 2.46
C THR A 231 18.16 -5.94 0.94
N VAL A 232 17.81 -7.03 0.28
CA VAL A 232 17.81 -7.16 -1.18
C VAL A 232 16.36 -7.21 -1.67
N ILE A 233 16.02 -6.33 -2.61
CA ILE A 233 14.76 -6.36 -3.35
C ILE A 233 15.09 -6.76 -4.79
N PRO A 234 14.79 -8.00 -5.21
CA PRO A 234 15.01 -8.39 -6.59
C PRO A 234 13.97 -7.79 -7.53
N GLU A 235 14.26 -7.84 -8.83
CA GLU A 235 13.35 -7.41 -9.89
C GLU A 235 12.04 -8.19 -9.93
N GLY A 236 12.10 -9.51 -9.83
CA GLY A 236 10.96 -10.40 -9.96
C GLY A 236 10.59 -11.14 -8.68
N LYS A 237 9.53 -11.94 -8.77
CA LYS A 237 9.04 -12.74 -7.64
C LYS A 237 9.86 -14.01 -7.41
N THR A 238 10.36 -14.61 -8.50
CA THR A 238 11.10 -15.89 -8.50
C THR A 238 12.49 -15.72 -7.90
N ASP A 239 13.17 -14.62 -8.20
CA ASP A 239 14.55 -14.31 -7.78
C ASP A 239 14.76 -14.41 -6.26
N SER A 240 13.78 -13.95 -5.48
CA SER A 240 13.85 -14.01 -4.02
C SER A 240 13.93 -15.44 -3.48
N TYR A 241 13.42 -16.42 -4.23
CA TYR A 241 13.55 -17.83 -3.90
C TYR A 241 14.89 -18.39 -4.36
N TYR A 242 15.39 -18.01 -5.54
CA TYR A 242 16.70 -18.44 -6.01
C TYR A 242 17.80 -17.98 -5.05
N LEU A 243 17.80 -16.70 -4.67
CA LEU A 243 18.76 -16.15 -3.70
C LEU A 243 18.68 -16.85 -2.34
N LYS A 244 17.47 -17.12 -1.83
CA LYS A 244 17.29 -17.86 -0.57
C LYS A 244 17.73 -19.32 -0.67
N THR A 245 17.58 -19.94 -1.83
CA THR A 245 18.00 -21.33 -2.04
C THR A 245 19.53 -21.38 -2.15
N ALA A 246 20.11 -20.47 -2.93
CA ALA A 246 21.55 -20.38 -3.13
C ALA A 246 22.32 -20.08 -1.83
N ILE A 247 21.88 -19.09 -1.04
CA ILE A 247 22.57 -18.74 0.22
C ILE A 247 22.63 -19.94 1.19
N ASN A 248 21.55 -20.74 1.23
CA ASN A 248 21.46 -21.91 2.10
C ASN A 248 22.33 -23.07 1.59
N LEU A 249 22.23 -23.41 0.30
CA LEU A 249 23.00 -24.53 -0.29
C LEU A 249 24.50 -24.25 -0.29
N LEU A 250 24.89 -23.01 -0.55
CA LEU A 250 26.28 -22.57 -0.53
C LEU A 250 26.83 -22.38 0.90
N SER A 251 26.00 -22.62 1.93
CA SER A 251 26.36 -22.50 3.36
C SER A 251 26.98 -21.15 3.69
N LEU A 252 26.44 -20.07 3.11
CA LEU A 252 26.93 -18.72 3.31
C LEU A 252 26.31 -18.13 4.59
N ASN A 253 27.15 -17.65 5.50
CA ASN A 253 26.73 -17.07 6.78
C ASN A 253 26.34 -15.58 6.68
N ASP A 254 25.88 -15.13 5.52
CA ASP A 254 25.52 -13.73 5.31
C ASP A 254 24.15 -13.41 5.93
N GLU A 255 24.10 -12.46 6.87
CA GLU A 255 22.85 -11.98 7.45
C GLU A 255 22.10 -11.03 6.49
N ILE A 256 21.57 -11.55 5.39
CA ILE A 256 20.87 -10.79 4.35
C ILE A 256 19.36 -11.09 4.40
N ASN A 257 18.53 -10.06 4.27
CA ASN A 257 17.09 -10.21 4.09
C ASN A 257 16.71 -10.10 2.60
N PHE A 258 16.17 -11.16 2.00
CA PHE A 258 15.58 -11.10 0.66
C PHE A 258 14.10 -10.73 0.75
N GLN A 259 13.82 -9.46 0.46
CA GLN A 259 12.50 -8.87 0.56
C GLN A 259 11.61 -9.29 -0.62
N LYS A 260 10.59 -10.09 -0.33
CA LYS A 260 9.57 -10.45 -1.31
C LYS A 260 8.73 -9.23 -1.67
N ILE A 261 8.40 -9.07 -2.96
CA ILE A 261 7.44 -8.08 -3.41
C ILE A 261 6.08 -8.34 -2.75
N ASN A 262 5.57 -7.34 -2.03
CA ASN A 262 4.32 -7.42 -1.30
C ASN A 262 3.43 -6.19 -1.62
N ARG A 263 2.17 -6.20 -1.15
CA ARG A 263 1.22 -5.11 -1.43
C ARG A 263 1.66 -3.73 -0.95
N SER A 264 2.49 -3.65 0.09
CA SER A 264 3.05 -2.38 0.55
C SER A 264 4.14 -1.86 -0.39
N LEU A 265 4.98 -2.73 -0.93
CA LEU A 265 5.96 -2.35 -1.96
C LEU A 265 5.26 -1.99 -3.27
N GLU A 266 4.21 -2.72 -3.65
CA GLU A 266 3.38 -2.35 -4.80
C GLU A 266 2.76 -0.95 -4.63
N THR A 267 2.36 -0.58 -3.42
CA THR A 267 1.88 0.78 -3.09
C THR A 267 2.92 1.85 -3.39
N LEU A 268 4.20 1.53 -3.25
CA LEU A 268 5.31 2.41 -3.60
C LEU A 268 5.65 2.40 -5.10
N GLY A 269 4.91 1.64 -5.91
CA GLY A 269 5.17 1.46 -7.34
C GLY A 269 6.08 0.27 -7.65
N LEU A 270 6.48 -0.52 -6.66
CA LEU A 270 7.38 -1.65 -6.81
C LEU A 270 6.60 -2.97 -6.91
N SER A 271 5.95 -3.21 -8.05
CA SER A 271 5.23 -4.48 -8.30
C SER A 271 6.03 -5.55 -9.04
N GLY A 272 7.30 -5.27 -9.34
CA GLY A 272 8.21 -6.10 -10.12
C GLY A 272 8.47 -5.54 -11.51
N GLY A 273 9.64 -5.86 -12.07
CA GLY A 273 10.12 -5.39 -13.37
C GLY A 273 11.01 -4.14 -13.29
N THR A 274 12.03 -4.11 -14.15
CA THR A 274 13.11 -3.10 -14.16
C THR A 274 12.59 -1.66 -14.28
N SER A 275 11.60 -1.42 -15.15
CA SER A 275 11.10 -0.07 -15.44
C SER A 275 10.45 0.60 -14.23
N LEU A 276 9.74 -0.16 -13.40
CA LEU A 276 9.12 0.32 -12.18
C LEU A 276 10.16 0.66 -11.11
N ILE A 277 11.24 -0.12 -11.04
CA ILE A 277 12.37 0.17 -10.17
C ILE A 277 13.04 1.47 -10.62
N ASN A 278 13.28 1.66 -11.92
CA ASN A 278 13.81 2.93 -12.45
C ASN A 278 12.92 4.14 -12.12
N ASP A 279 11.60 4.00 -12.27
CA ASP A 279 10.65 5.05 -11.90
C ASP A 279 10.73 5.38 -10.41
N PHE A 280 10.69 4.37 -9.55
CA PHE A 280 10.82 4.53 -8.10
C PHE A 280 12.14 5.21 -7.73
N VAL A 281 13.26 4.72 -8.27
CA VAL A 281 14.62 5.19 -7.97
C VAL A 281 14.82 6.65 -8.38
N LYS A 282 14.34 7.04 -9.56
CA LYS A 282 14.42 8.44 -10.01
C LYS A 282 13.64 9.40 -9.10
N ASP A 283 12.52 8.95 -8.53
CA ASP A 283 11.69 9.73 -7.61
C ASP A 283 12.07 9.56 -6.12
N TYR A 284 12.90 8.55 -5.80
CA TYR A 284 13.32 8.20 -4.45
C TYR A 284 14.10 9.36 -3.81
N TYR A 285 13.66 9.82 -2.64
CA TYR A 285 14.20 10.99 -1.94
C TYR A 285 14.16 12.31 -2.72
N ASN A 286 13.46 12.38 -3.86
CA ASN A 286 13.45 13.56 -4.72
C ASN A 286 12.03 14.09 -4.97
N ASN A 287 10.99 13.30 -4.68
CA ASN A 287 9.61 13.67 -4.97
C ASN A 287 8.77 13.93 -3.70
N GLU A 288 8.71 15.19 -3.28
CA GLU A 288 7.86 15.63 -2.16
C GLU A 288 6.36 15.57 -2.44
N HIS A 289 5.90 15.29 -3.66
CA HIS A 289 4.49 14.97 -3.88
C HIS A 289 4.20 13.49 -3.58
N PHE A 290 5.21 12.62 -3.68
CA PHE A 290 5.09 11.18 -3.44
C PHE A 290 5.17 10.84 -1.95
N ALA A 291 6.22 11.27 -1.26
CA ALA A 291 6.44 11.05 0.16
C ALA A 291 7.15 12.25 0.82
N SER A 292 7.13 12.34 2.16
CA SER A 292 7.77 13.42 2.92
C SER A 292 9.23 13.12 3.22
N PHE A 293 10.02 12.95 2.17
CA PHE A 293 11.43 12.56 2.20
C PHE A 293 12.31 13.50 3.03
N ASN A 294 12.20 14.82 2.81
CA ASN A 294 13.01 15.83 3.52
C ASN A 294 12.77 15.85 5.04
N LYS A 295 11.66 15.25 5.48
CA LYS A 295 11.28 15.14 6.90
C LYS A 295 11.83 13.88 7.57
N ILE A 296 12.31 12.90 6.80
CA ILE A 296 12.96 11.71 7.34
C ILE A 296 14.34 12.14 7.84
N LYS A 297 14.56 12.07 9.16
CA LYS A 297 15.83 12.40 9.81
C LYS A 297 16.56 11.16 10.32
N VAL A 298 15.83 10.07 10.53
CA VAL A 298 16.43 8.77 10.85
C VAL A 298 17.17 8.25 9.63
N LYS A 299 18.43 7.86 9.83
CA LYS A 299 19.25 7.20 8.82
C LYS A 299 19.17 5.69 9.00
N SER A 300 19.18 4.97 7.88
CA SER A 300 19.27 3.51 7.92
C SER A 300 20.58 3.07 8.55
N LYS A 301 20.58 1.89 9.17
CA LYS A 301 21.81 1.22 9.64
C LYS A 301 22.38 0.25 8.61
N HIS A 302 21.59 -0.10 7.59
CA HIS A 302 21.95 -1.09 6.58
C HIS A 302 21.60 -0.61 5.17
N PRO A 303 22.28 -1.13 4.14
CA PRO A 303 21.94 -0.83 2.75
C PRO A 303 20.68 -1.57 2.31
N ILE A 304 19.97 -0.93 1.38
CA ILE A 304 18.89 -1.52 0.59
C ILE A 304 19.39 -1.65 -0.85
N ILE A 305 19.33 -2.85 -1.40
CA ILE A 305 19.96 -3.22 -2.66
C ILE A 305 18.87 -3.71 -3.60
N PHE A 306 18.68 -3.03 -4.74
CA PHE A 306 17.91 -3.61 -5.83
C PHE A 306 18.83 -4.43 -6.72
N ILE A 307 18.42 -5.66 -7.03
CA ILE A 307 19.09 -6.50 -8.04
C ILE A 307 18.26 -6.47 -9.31
N LEU A 308 18.91 -6.12 -10.43
CA LEU A 308 18.29 -6.04 -11.75
C LEU A 308 18.95 -7.02 -12.70
N ASP A 309 18.13 -7.62 -13.56
CA ASP A 309 18.61 -8.42 -14.67
C ASP A 309 19.42 -7.52 -15.62
N TYR A 310 20.44 -8.10 -16.25
CA TYR A 310 21.21 -7.44 -17.29
C TYR A 310 20.66 -7.83 -18.65
N ASP A 311 19.54 -7.24 -19.05
CA ASP A 311 18.85 -7.58 -20.29
C ASP A 311 18.22 -6.35 -20.98
N LYS A 312 17.36 -6.60 -21.98
CA LYS A 312 16.62 -5.55 -22.69
C LYS A 312 15.73 -4.69 -21.79
N GLY A 313 15.34 -5.15 -20.60
CA GLY A 313 14.60 -4.37 -19.62
C GLY A 313 15.33 -3.08 -19.19
N LEU A 314 16.67 -3.10 -19.21
CA LEU A 314 17.50 -1.93 -18.91
C LEU A 314 17.35 -0.79 -19.92
N GLU A 315 16.86 -1.05 -21.14
CA GLU A 315 16.54 0.00 -22.12
C GLU A 315 15.49 0.98 -21.57
N LYS A 316 14.55 0.48 -20.76
CA LYS A 316 13.51 1.28 -20.11
C LYS A 316 14.01 1.99 -18.84
N CYS A 317 15.27 1.78 -18.46
CA CYS A 317 15.86 2.23 -17.21
C CYS A 317 16.82 3.41 -17.39
N GLY A 318 16.43 4.39 -18.21
CA GLY A 318 17.30 5.52 -18.60
C GLY A 318 17.97 6.27 -17.45
N TYR A 319 17.29 6.44 -16.30
CA TYR A 319 17.90 7.11 -15.15
C TYR A 319 19.00 6.26 -14.49
N ILE A 320 18.73 4.96 -14.31
CA ILE A 320 19.71 4.02 -13.75
C ILE A 320 20.91 3.88 -14.70
N THR A 321 20.67 3.68 -16.00
CA THR A 321 21.75 3.51 -16.99
C THR A 321 22.61 4.77 -17.13
N GLU A 322 22.01 5.97 -17.07
CA GLU A 322 22.77 7.23 -17.02
C GLU A 322 23.66 7.36 -15.78
N LEU A 323 23.21 6.88 -14.61
CA LEU A 323 24.03 6.89 -13.40
C LEU A 323 25.21 5.91 -13.50
N PHE A 324 24.99 4.73 -14.08
CA PHE A 324 26.07 3.77 -14.36
C PHE A 324 27.09 4.33 -15.35
N LYS A 325 26.64 4.99 -16.43
CA LYS A 325 27.53 5.68 -17.38
C LYS A 325 28.45 6.69 -16.70
N LYS A 326 27.92 7.45 -15.73
CA LYS A 326 28.67 8.50 -15.02
C LYS A 326 29.63 7.95 -13.96
N ASN A 327 29.17 6.99 -13.16
CA ASN A 327 29.85 6.63 -11.89
C ASN A 327 30.23 5.14 -11.77
N GLY A 328 29.80 4.32 -12.73
CA GLY A 328 29.77 2.86 -12.63
C GLY A 328 30.22 2.10 -13.88
N LYS A 329 30.98 2.73 -14.78
CA LYS A 329 31.51 2.05 -15.97
C LYS A 329 32.32 0.82 -15.55
N ASN A 330 32.04 -0.34 -16.16
CA ASN A 330 32.62 -1.65 -15.85
C ASN A 330 32.40 -2.13 -14.40
N LYS A 331 31.47 -1.54 -13.65
CA LYS A 331 31.08 -2.00 -12.31
C LYS A 331 29.74 -2.73 -12.37
N ARG A 332 29.49 -3.61 -11.40
CA ARG A 332 28.18 -4.24 -11.22
C ARG A 332 27.23 -3.43 -10.36
N PHE A 333 27.75 -2.59 -9.46
CA PHE A 333 26.89 -1.81 -8.58
C PHE A 333 27.27 -0.34 -8.55
N ILE A 334 26.27 0.47 -8.17
CA ILE A 334 26.40 1.88 -7.85
C ILE A 334 25.58 2.21 -6.60
N ASN A 335 26.07 3.17 -5.83
CA ASN A 335 25.25 3.85 -4.83
C ASN A 335 24.42 4.93 -5.54
N ILE A 336 23.11 4.90 -5.34
CA ILE A 336 22.20 5.90 -5.89
C ILE A 336 22.16 7.11 -4.99
N LYS A 337 21.79 6.88 -3.71
CA LYS A 337 21.61 7.91 -2.70
C LYS A 337 21.50 7.27 -1.33
N GLU A 338 22.24 7.79 -0.36
CA GLU A 338 22.23 7.30 1.03
C GLU A 338 22.44 5.78 1.08
N ASN A 339 21.48 5.04 1.64
CA ASN A 339 21.55 3.60 1.80
C ASN A 339 21.05 2.80 0.60
N LEU A 340 20.64 3.45 -0.49
CA LEU A 340 20.09 2.79 -1.67
C LEU A 340 21.17 2.47 -2.72
N TYR A 341 21.23 1.20 -3.12
CA TYR A 341 22.13 0.66 -4.13
C TYR A 341 21.38 -0.05 -5.24
N ILE A 342 21.97 -0.06 -6.43
CA ILE A 342 21.58 -0.94 -7.54
C ILE A 342 22.75 -1.88 -7.80
N LEU A 343 22.45 -3.17 -7.94
CA LEU A 343 23.36 -4.22 -8.40
C LEU A 343 22.79 -4.82 -9.69
N LEU A 344 23.60 -4.86 -10.74
CA LEU A 344 23.32 -5.55 -11.99
C LEU A 344 23.92 -6.96 -11.94
N LEU A 345 23.26 -7.92 -12.59
CA LEU A 345 23.79 -9.29 -12.69
C LEU A 345 25.04 -9.43 -13.56
N ASN A 346 25.37 -8.41 -14.36
CA ASN A 346 26.59 -8.36 -15.16
C ASN A 346 27.24 -6.96 -15.09
N ASN A 347 28.51 -6.86 -15.48
CA ASN A 347 29.24 -5.61 -15.52
C ASN A 347 28.56 -4.64 -16.49
N PHE A 348 28.33 -3.40 -16.04
CA PHE A 348 27.76 -2.39 -16.90
C PHE A 348 28.73 -2.00 -18.02
N ASP A 349 28.29 -2.22 -19.25
CA ASP A 349 28.94 -1.73 -20.46
C ASP A 349 27.88 -1.24 -21.46
N ASP A 350 28.17 -0.12 -22.12
CA ASP A 350 27.19 0.60 -22.91
C ASP A 350 26.63 -0.27 -24.03
N ASN A 351 25.30 -0.41 -24.05
CA ASN A 351 24.53 -1.19 -25.03
C ASN A 351 24.80 -2.71 -25.02
N ASN A 352 25.67 -3.24 -24.15
CA ASN A 352 25.90 -4.68 -24.07
C ASN A 352 24.68 -5.45 -23.54
N PHE A 353 23.81 -4.81 -22.74
CA PHE A 353 22.54 -5.39 -22.30
C PHE A 353 21.53 -5.61 -23.44
N LEU A 354 21.83 -5.15 -24.67
CA LEU A 354 21.05 -5.43 -25.89
C LEU A 354 21.58 -6.65 -26.67
N GLN A 355 22.82 -7.08 -26.41
CA GLN A 355 23.48 -8.22 -27.05
C GLN A 355 23.10 -9.51 -26.31
N LYS A 356 22.46 -10.45 -27.01
CA LYS A 356 21.85 -11.64 -26.39
C LYS A 356 22.87 -12.49 -25.61
N GLU A 357 24.09 -12.58 -26.11
CA GLU A 357 25.18 -13.39 -25.56
C GLU A 357 25.72 -12.80 -24.25
N LYS A 358 25.46 -11.52 -24.00
CA LYS A 358 25.89 -10.79 -22.81
C LYS A 358 24.76 -10.56 -21.81
N MET A 359 23.53 -10.94 -22.15
CA MET A 359 22.40 -10.83 -21.24
C MET A 359 22.55 -11.80 -20.08
N THR A 360 22.10 -11.40 -18.90
CA THR A 360 22.15 -12.26 -17.71
C THR A 360 20.93 -12.00 -16.85
N CYS A 361 20.08 -13.01 -16.74
CA CYS A 361 18.98 -13.09 -15.79
C CYS A 361 19.34 -14.02 -14.64
N SER A 362 18.61 -13.95 -13.52
CA SER A 362 18.85 -14.82 -12.37
C SER A 362 18.79 -16.31 -12.72
N GLU A 363 17.93 -16.71 -13.67
CA GLU A 363 17.85 -18.11 -14.12
C GLU A 363 19.16 -18.59 -14.75
N ASN A 364 19.91 -17.73 -15.44
CA ASN A 364 21.17 -18.09 -16.08
C ASN A 364 22.29 -18.42 -15.08
N LEU A 365 22.10 -18.07 -13.80
CA LEU A 365 23.03 -18.36 -12.71
C LEU A 365 22.82 -19.76 -12.11
N ILE A 366 21.77 -20.47 -12.52
CA ILE A 366 21.46 -21.83 -12.10
C ILE A 366 21.96 -22.80 -13.16
N LYS A 367 22.57 -23.90 -12.72
CA LYS A 367 23.05 -24.97 -13.59
C LYS A 367 22.32 -26.28 -13.35
N TYR A 368 22.20 -27.07 -14.41
CA TYR A 368 21.73 -28.45 -14.36
C TYR A 368 22.63 -29.30 -15.27
N ASN A 369 23.16 -30.41 -14.75
CA ASN A 369 24.12 -31.27 -15.46
C ASN A 369 25.35 -30.51 -16.02
N GLY A 370 25.80 -29.47 -15.31
CA GLY A 370 26.97 -28.66 -15.71
C GLY A 370 26.68 -27.51 -16.67
N GLU A 371 25.46 -27.41 -17.22
CA GLU A 371 25.06 -26.35 -18.14
C GLU A 371 24.15 -25.30 -17.47
N ASN A 372 24.32 -24.03 -17.84
CA ASN A 372 23.47 -22.95 -17.36
C ASN A 372 22.06 -23.08 -17.94
N ILE A 373 21.04 -22.84 -17.10
CA ILE A 373 19.66 -22.74 -17.56
C ILE A 373 19.53 -21.57 -18.54
N GLN A 374 18.98 -21.84 -19.71
CA GLN A 374 18.77 -20.85 -20.76
C GLN A 374 17.34 -20.34 -20.75
N LEU A 375 17.15 -19.09 -21.16
CA LEU A 375 15.82 -18.56 -21.44
C LEU A 375 15.29 -19.15 -22.75
N ASP A 376 13.96 -19.30 -22.87
CA ASP A 376 13.35 -19.71 -24.14
C ASP A 376 13.53 -18.60 -25.18
N PRO A 377 14.21 -18.85 -26.31
CA PRO A 377 14.48 -17.83 -27.34
C PRO A 377 13.23 -17.19 -27.94
N LYS A 378 12.09 -17.89 -27.88
CA LYS A 378 10.79 -17.42 -28.40
C LYS A 378 9.99 -16.64 -27.36
N ASN A 379 10.23 -16.91 -26.08
CA ASN A 379 9.53 -16.25 -24.97
C ASN A 379 10.44 -16.16 -23.74
N HIS A 380 11.11 -15.02 -23.55
CA HIS A 380 12.06 -14.82 -22.44
C HIS A 380 11.40 -14.84 -21.03
N GLU A 381 10.07 -14.91 -20.94
CA GLU A 381 9.35 -15.19 -19.68
C GLU A 381 9.40 -16.69 -19.27
N ASN A 382 9.96 -17.52 -20.15
CA ASN A 382 10.15 -18.95 -19.97
C ASN A 382 11.63 -19.33 -19.94
N VAL A 383 11.92 -20.48 -19.35
CA VAL A 383 13.21 -21.16 -19.39
C VAL A 383 13.12 -22.44 -20.21
N ILE A 384 14.23 -22.86 -20.78
CA ILE A 384 14.38 -24.21 -21.34
C ILE A 384 14.95 -25.12 -20.26
N PHE A 385 14.19 -26.15 -19.90
CA PHE A 385 14.63 -27.19 -18.97
C PHE A 385 14.32 -28.57 -19.55
N ASN A 386 15.33 -29.43 -19.68
CA ASN A 386 15.23 -30.75 -20.33
C ASN A 386 14.54 -30.71 -21.69
N GLY A 387 14.89 -29.72 -22.54
CA GLY A 387 14.33 -29.56 -23.88
C GLY A 387 12.90 -29.02 -23.93
N LYS A 388 12.28 -28.68 -22.78
CA LYS A 388 10.92 -28.11 -22.71
C LYS A 388 10.95 -26.66 -22.27
N SER A 389 10.08 -25.85 -22.87
CA SER A 389 9.79 -24.49 -22.42
C SER A 389 8.87 -24.51 -21.20
N LEU A 390 9.33 -23.94 -20.09
CA LEU A 390 8.58 -23.82 -18.84
C LEU A 390 8.50 -22.35 -18.44
N THR A 391 7.38 -21.91 -17.88
CA THR A 391 7.34 -20.58 -17.26
C THR A 391 8.35 -20.51 -16.11
N LYS A 392 8.94 -19.34 -15.87
CA LYS A 392 9.87 -19.15 -14.74
C LYS A 392 9.27 -19.63 -13.40
N SER A 393 7.97 -19.40 -13.18
CA SER A 393 7.27 -19.89 -11.99
C SER A 393 7.12 -21.42 -11.97
N ALA A 394 6.79 -22.06 -13.09
CA ALA A 394 6.72 -23.51 -13.15
C ALA A 394 8.08 -24.17 -12.92
N PHE A 395 9.16 -23.55 -13.41
CA PHE A 395 10.53 -24.01 -13.12
C PHE A 395 10.87 -23.90 -11.63
N LEU A 396 10.56 -22.75 -11.02
CA LEU A 396 10.71 -22.56 -9.57
C LEU A 396 9.95 -23.63 -8.77
N ASP A 397 8.64 -23.77 -9.01
CA ASP A 397 7.75 -24.60 -8.18
C ASP A 397 8.01 -26.11 -8.36
N ASN A 398 8.41 -26.54 -9.56
CA ASN A 398 8.57 -27.96 -9.86
C ASN A 398 10.00 -28.48 -9.75
N HIS A 399 11.00 -27.61 -9.83
CA HIS A 399 12.41 -28.04 -9.84
C HIS A 399 13.21 -27.42 -8.71
N VAL A 400 13.22 -26.08 -8.60
CA VAL A 400 14.04 -25.40 -7.58
C VAL A 400 13.53 -25.69 -6.16
N ILE A 401 12.23 -25.56 -5.91
CA ILE A 401 11.68 -25.77 -4.56
C ILE A 401 11.66 -27.27 -4.19
N LYS A 402 11.31 -28.15 -5.14
CA LYS A 402 11.13 -29.59 -4.88
C LYS A 402 12.42 -30.39 -4.88
N SER A 403 13.43 -29.97 -5.62
CA SER A 403 14.69 -30.71 -5.77
C SER A 403 15.88 -29.77 -5.95
N PRO A 404 16.12 -28.86 -4.98
CA PRO A 404 17.20 -27.88 -5.07
C PRO A 404 18.58 -28.53 -5.20
N ASP A 405 18.81 -29.68 -4.57
CA ASP A 405 20.10 -30.39 -4.57
C ASP A 405 20.50 -30.96 -5.95
N LYS A 406 19.56 -31.02 -6.90
CA LYS A 406 19.84 -31.45 -8.29
C LYS A 406 20.35 -30.31 -9.16
N LEU A 407 20.35 -29.08 -8.64
CA LEU A 407 20.74 -27.88 -9.34
C LEU A 407 22.00 -27.31 -8.67
N ASP A 408 22.87 -26.72 -9.48
CA ASP A 408 24.05 -26.01 -8.99
C ASP A 408 23.78 -24.50 -9.01
N PHE A 409 23.98 -23.87 -7.85
CA PHE A 409 23.76 -22.43 -7.61
C PHE A 409 25.07 -21.64 -7.50
N SER A 410 26.21 -22.23 -7.88
CA SER A 410 27.53 -21.60 -7.84
C SER A 410 27.60 -20.25 -8.57
N GLY A 411 26.77 -20.03 -9.59
CA GLY A 411 26.65 -18.75 -10.29
C GLY A 411 26.21 -17.58 -9.39
N PHE A 412 25.62 -17.85 -8.23
CA PHE A 412 25.24 -16.81 -7.27
C PHE A 412 26.37 -16.37 -6.34
N ILE A 413 27.51 -17.08 -6.28
CA ILE A 413 28.65 -16.71 -5.42
C ILE A 413 29.08 -15.27 -5.70
N GLU A 414 29.27 -14.93 -6.98
CA GLU A 414 29.67 -13.59 -7.38
C GLU A 414 28.61 -12.52 -7.01
N VAL A 415 27.32 -12.87 -7.06
CA VAL A 415 26.24 -11.97 -6.62
C VAL A 415 26.35 -11.69 -5.12
N PHE A 416 26.63 -12.71 -4.31
CA PHE A 416 26.82 -12.54 -2.86
C PHE A 416 28.09 -11.77 -2.52
N ASP A 417 29.19 -11.99 -3.25
CA ASP A 417 30.43 -11.21 -3.10
C ASP A 417 30.17 -9.73 -3.34
N ASN A 418 29.45 -9.38 -4.42
CA ASN A 418 29.04 -7.99 -4.69
C ASN A 418 28.13 -7.42 -3.59
N ILE A 419 27.23 -8.22 -3.01
CA ILE A 419 26.42 -7.77 -1.87
C ILE A 419 27.30 -7.45 -0.66
N ARG A 420 28.30 -8.28 -0.35
CA ARG A 420 29.26 -8.01 0.75
C ARG A 420 30.07 -6.76 0.49
N GLU A 421 30.50 -6.53 -0.75
CA GLU A 421 31.18 -5.30 -1.16
C GLU A 421 30.30 -4.06 -0.93
N ILE A 422 29.02 -4.12 -1.32
CA ILE A 422 28.05 -3.03 -1.07
C ILE A 422 27.89 -2.78 0.43
N VAL A 423 27.78 -3.84 1.24
CA VAL A 423 27.66 -3.71 2.70
C VAL A 423 28.90 -3.02 3.29
N ASN A 424 30.09 -3.33 2.80
CA ASN A 424 31.32 -2.70 3.24
C ASN A 424 31.44 -1.24 2.76
N ASP A 425 31.10 -0.94 1.50
CA ASP A 425 31.03 0.42 0.97
C ASP A 425 30.08 1.29 1.81
N TYR A 426 28.89 0.77 2.13
CA TYR A 426 27.93 1.48 2.97
C TYR A 426 28.44 1.71 4.39
N LYS A 427 29.03 0.69 5.02
CA LYS A 427 29.65 0.81 6.36
C LYS A 427 30.74 1.88 6.40
N ASN A 428 31.52 2.04 5.33
CA ASN A 428 32.54 3.08 5.25
C ASN A 428 31.91 4.48 5.15
N LYS A 429 30.86 4.63 4.33
CA LYS A 429 30.15 5.90 4.14
C LYS A 429 29.39 6.43 5.35
N ILE A 430 28.97 5.56 6.26
CA ILE A 430 28.29 6.00 7.51
C ILE A 430 29.28 6.34 8.63
N LYS A 431 30.54 5.94 8.50
CA LYS A 431 31.62 6.27 9.45
C LYS A 431 32.32 7.59 9.11
N SER A 432 32.39 7.93 7.82
CA SER A 432 32.82 9.23 7.30
C SER A 432 31.75 10.28 7.50
#